data_AF-A0A7S2GZB0-F1
#
_entry.id   AF-A0A7S2GZB0-F1
#
_cell.length_a   1.000
_cell.length_b   1.000
_cell.length_c   1.000
_cell.angle_alpha   90.00
_cell.angle_beta   90.00
_cell.angle_gamma   90.00
#
_symmetry.space_group_name_H-M   'P 1'
#
loop_
_entity.id
_entity.type
_entity.pdbx_description
1 polymer ?
#
loop_
_entity_poly.entity_id
_entity_poly.type
_entity_poly.pdbx_seq_one_letter_code
_entity_poly.pdbx_strand_id
1 'polypeptide(L)'
;AAGAAGGSFGAALHFLVKEEGDDLGYEDDYPVENVQIATGDYMFPRALPPNQFKSSFEQLAAQGAESMQKLSLNFKSLEAAVDGIVQTLNMEPCDKTGKVEAGVRGHTLLLSGTFLGGHSCLVKVLVGMDPQHGCVAKLACRSKSAAVSEVVTRALM
;
A
#
# COMPACT_ATOMS: atom_id res chain seq x y z
N ALA A 1 -7.05 -17.26 -8.71
CA ALA A 1 -7.31 -15.84 -9.00
C ALA A 1 -6.69 -15.02 -7.87
N ALA A 2 -5.87 -14.02 -8.17
CA ALA A 2 -5.35 -13.11 -7.15
C ALA A 2 -6.23 -11.86 -7.13
N GLY A 3 -6.66 -11.42 -5.94
CA GLY A 3 -7.55 -10.29 -5.74
C GLY A 3 -7.33 -9.68 -4.35
N ALA A 4 -7.69 -8.41 -4.17
CA ALA A 4 -7.85 -7.80 -2.86
C ALA A 4 -9.32 -7.41 -2.69
N ALA A 5 -9.92 -7.77 -1.55
CA ALA A 5 -11.21 -7.25 -1.16
C ALA A 5 -10.99 -6.16 -0.11
N GLY A 6 -11.61 -5.00 -0.31
CA GLY A 6 -11.67 -3.93 0.68
C GLY A 6 -13.00 -3.95 1.42
N GLY A 7 -13.02 -3.56 2.69
CA GLY A 7 -14.25 -3.52 3.49
C GLY A 7 -14.05 -2.86 4.84
N SER A 8 -15.15 -2.37 5.41
CA SER A 8 -15.22 -1.83 6.77
C SER A 8 -16.17 -2.72 7.57
N PHE A 9 -15.71 -3.23 8.69
CA PHE A 9 -16.46 -4.14 9.55
C PHE A 9 -16.74 -3.45 10.88
N GLY A 10 -18.02 -3.34 11.26
CA GLY A 10 -18.38 -2.94 12.61
C GLY A 10 -17.85 -3.98 13.61
N ALA A 11 -17.24 -3.52 14.69
CA ALA A 11 -16.67 -4.39 15.70
C ALA A 11 -17.15 -3.96 17.10
N ALA A 12 -17.33 -4.96 17.96
CA ALA A 12 -17.65 -4.77 19.37
C ALA A 12 -16.91 -5.83 20.19
N LEU A 13 -16.52 -5.47 21.41
CA LEU A 13 -16.04 -6.41 22.41
C LEU A 13 -17.27 -6.99 23.13
N HIS A 14 -17.36 -8.31 23.18
CA HIS A 14 -18.37 -9.04 23.93
C HIS A 14 -17.68 -9.70 25.12
N PHE A 15 -18.06 -9.35 26.35
CA PHE A 15 -17.39 -9.82 27.55
C PHE A 15 -18.34 -10.01 28.74
N LEU A 16 -17.90 -10.81 29.71
CA LEU A 16 -18.60 -10.99 30.98
C LEU A 16 -17.92 -10.10 32.02
N VAL A 17 -18.67 -9.17 32.60
CA VAL A 17 -18.22 -8.32 33.70
C VAL A 17 -18.41 -9.06 35.02
N LYS A 18 -17.36 -9.13 35.84
CA LYS A 18 -17.43 -9.60 37.23
C LYS A 18 -16.85 -8.56 38.16
N GLU A 19 -17.64 -8.15 39.14
CA GLU A 19 -17.17 -7.29 40.22
C GLU A 19 -16.51 -8.12 41.33
N GLU A 20 -15.68 -7.49 42.16
CA GLU A 20 -14.98 -8.18 43.22
C GLU A 20 -15.98 -8.76 44.24
N GLY A 21 -16.03 -10.10 44.36
CA GLY A 21 -16.98 -10.81 45.21
C GLY A 21 -18.28 -11.26 44.51
N ASP A 22 -18.46 -10.98 43.22
CA ASP A 22 -19.55 -11.53 42.41
C ASP A 22 -19.07 -12.69 41.53
N ASP A 23 -19.49 -13.90 41.87
CA ASP A 23 -19.16 -15.11 41.12
C ASP A 23 -19.99 -15.26 39.84
N LEU A 24 -21.14 -14.57 39.73
CA LEU A 24 -22.08 -14.74 38.61
C LEU A 24 -21.76 -13.80 37.45
N GLY A 25 -21.60 -12.50 37.70
CA GLY A 25 -21.34 -11.49 36.66
C GLY A 25 -22.51 -11.28 35.69
N TYR A 26 -22.33 -10.38 34.72
CA TYR A 26 -23.30 -10.10 33.65
C TYR A 26 -22.61 -9.86 32.31
N GLU A 27 -23.32 -10.14 31.20
CA GLU A 27 -22.82 -9.90 29.83
C GLU A 27 -22.91 -8.41 29.49
N ASP A 28 -21.85 -7.89 28.87
CA ASP A 28 -21.79 -6.52 28.38
C ASP A 28 -21.06 -6.44 27.04
N ASP A 29 -21.45 -5.43 26.25
CA ASP A 29 -20.98 -5.19 24.90
C ASP A 29 -20.42 -3.78 24.76
N TYR A 30 -19.16 -3.67 24.32
CA TYR A 30 -18.51 -2.37 24.08
C TYR A 30 -18.20 -2.19 22.58
N PRO A 31 -18.93 -1.32 21.87
CA PRO A 31 -18.62 -1.00 20.48
C PRO A 31 -17.21 -0.40 20.33
N VAL A 32 -16.46 -0.86 19.34
CA VAL A 32 -15.12 -0.34 19.01
C VAL A 32 -15.10 0.21 17.59
N GLU A 33 -13.98 0.82 17.22
CA GLU A 33 -13.80 1.35 15.87
C GLU A 33 -13.91 0.25 14.81
N ASN A 34 -14.42 0.63 13.64
CA ASN A 34 -14.54 -0.29 12.54
C ASN A 34 -13.17 -0.82 12.11
N VAL A 35 -13.08 -2.13 11.90
CA VAL A 35 -11.90 -2.73 11.28
C VAL A 35 -11.96 -2.48 9.78
N GLN A 36 -10.93 -1.85 9.24
CA GLN A 36 -10.80 -1.65 7.80
C GLN A 36 -9.82 -2.68 7.23
N ILE A 37 -10.22 -3.31 6.13
CA ILE A 37 -9.35 -4.12 5.29
C ILE A 37 -9.16 -3.38 3.98
N ALA A 38 -7.92 -3.19 3.58
CA ALA A 38 -7.47 -2.50 2.37
C ALA A 38 -6.43 -3.35 1.63
N THR A 39 -6.02 -2.91 0.43
CA THR A 39 -5.05 -3.65 -0.39
C THR A 39 -3.71 -3.87 0.31
N GLY A 40 -3.27 -2.93 1.16
CA GLY A 40 -2.04 -3.03 1.94
C GLY A 40 -2.02 -4.22 2.92
N ASP A 41 -3.18 -4.69 3.39
CA ASP A 41 -3.27 -5.85 4.30
C ASP A 41 -2.92 -7.18 3.61
N TYR A 42 -3.03 -7.20 2.27
CA TYR A 42 -2.64 -8.35 1.44
C TYR A 42 -1.19 -8.26 0.98
N MET A 43 -0.45 -7.23 1.41
CA MET A 43 0.93 -6.97 0.99
C MET A 43 1.90 -7.17 2.15
N PHE A 44 2.97 -7.92 1.89
CA PHE A 44 4.11 -8.03 2.79
C PHE A 44 5.27 -7.18 2.26
N PRO A 45 5.73 -6.13 2.97
CA PRO A 45 6.90 -5.35 2.59
C PRO A 45 8.13 -6.24 2.45
N ARG A 46 8.87 -6.11 1.34
CA ARG A 46 10.06 -6.93 1.09
C ARG A 46 11.21 -6.09 0.55
N ALA A 47 12.25 -5.94 1.35
CA ALA A 47 13.48 -5.30 0.93
C ALA A 47 14.15 -6.10 -0.21
N LEU A 48 14.56 -5.38 -1.25
CA LEU A 48 15.49 -5.88 -2.25
C LEU A 48 16.93 -5.56 -1.81
N PRO A 49 17.92 -6.34 -2.28
CA PRO A 49 19.31 -5.92 -2.15
C PRO A 49 19.53 -4.54 -2.81
N PRO A 50 20.47 -3.73 -2.29
CA PRO A 50 20.73 -2.40 -2.82
C PRO A 50 21.00 -2.41 -4.33
N ASN A 51 20.41 -1.45 -5.04
CA ASN A 51 20.55 -1.23 -6.48
C ASN A 51 20.04 -2.39 -7.37
N GLN A 52 19.23 -3.30 -6.84
CA GLN A 52 18.65 -4.41 -7.62
C GLN A 52 17.21 -4.18 -8.08
N PHE A 53 16.60 -3.03 -7.74
CA PHE A 53 15.22 -2.77 -8.17
C PHE A 53 15.12 -2.76 -9.69
N LYS A 54 15.99 -2.01 -10.37
CA LYS A 54 15.92 -1.83 -11.84
C LYS A 54 16.04 -3.17 -12.58
N SER A 55 17.02 -3.99 -12.24
CA SER A 55 17.21 -5.31 -12.86
C SER A 55 16.01 -6.23 -12.61
N SER A 56 15.49 -6.26 -11.38
CA SER A 56 14.31 -7.07 -11.03
C SER A 56 13.05 -6.58 -11.76
N PHE A 57 12.89 -5.26 -11.90
CA PHE A 57 11.77 -4.64 -12.61
C PHE A 57 11.82 -4.92 -14.12
N GLU A 58 13.02 -4.93 -14.72
CA GLU A 58 13.25 -5.33 -16.12
C GLU A 58 12.99 -6.82 -16.35
N GLN A 59 13.42 -7.69 -15.42
CA GLN A 59 13.11 -9.13 -15.48
C GLN A 59 11.61 -9.40 -15.46
N LEU A 60 10.86 -8.69 -14.60
CA LEU A 60 9.40 -8.79 -14.56
C LEU A 60 8.72 -8.21 -15.82
N ALA A 61 9.38 -7.31 -16.56
CA ALA A 61 8.88 -6.83 -17.85
C ALA A 61 8.82 -7.96 -18.88
N ALA A 62 9.83 -8.84 -18.88
CA ALA A 62 9.94 -9.94 -19.83
C ALA A 62 9.08 -11.15 -19.44
N GLN A 63 8.81 -11.33 -18.15
CA GLN A 63 8.20 -12.56 -17.61
C GLN A 63 6.84 -12.36 -16.96
N GLY A 64 6.37 -11.12 -16.86
CA GLY A 64 5.17 -10.76 -16.11
C GLY A 64 4.26 -9.83 -16.88
N ALA A 65 3.36 -9.19 -16.13
CA ALA A 65 2.39 -8.24 -16.64
C ALA A 65 2.59 -6.88 -15.96
N GLU A 66 2.47 -5.82 -16.76
CA GLU A 66 2.51 -4.44 -16.28
C GLU A 66 1.09 -3.86 -16.24
N SER A 67 0.76 -3.18 -15.16
CA SER A 67 -0.40 -2.29 -15.09
C SER A 67 0.08 -0.88 -14.78
N MET A 68 -0.52 0.12 -15.43
CA MET A 68 -0.18 1.52 -15.29
C MET A 68 -1.39 2.36 -14.97
N GLN A 69 -1.19 3.38 -14.14
CA GLN A 69 -2.24 4.33 -13.79
C GLN A 69 -1.68 5.71 -13.52
N LYS A 70 -2.48 6.74 -13.84
CA LYS A 70 -2.23 8.13 -13.45
C LYS A 70 -3.26 8.56 -12.41
N LEU A 71 -2.81 9.27 -11.39
CA LEU A 71 -3.61 9.73 -10.26
C LEU A 71 -3.36 11.23 -10.04
N SER A 72 -4.39 11.93 -9.59
CA SER A 72 -4.21 13.18 -8.86
C SER A 72 -4.32 12.87 -7.37
N LEU A 73 -3.31 13.22 -6.60
CA LEU A 73 -3.24 12.97 -5.17
C LEU A 73 -3.53 14.26 -4.40
N ASN A 74 -4.33 14.15 -3.35
CA ASN A 74 -4.67 15.31 -2.50
C ASN A 74 -3.59 15.58 -1.44
N PHE A 75 -2.33 15.65 -1.85
CA PHE A 75 -1.20 15.97 -0.97
C PHE A 75 -0.61 17.35 -1.29
N LYS A 76 -0.12 18.03 -0.25
CA LYS A 76 0.46 19.37 -0.35
C LYS A 76 1.97 19.36 -0.62
N SER A 77 2.62 18.21 -0.47
CA SER A 77 4.06 18.05 -0.74
C SER A 77 4.36 16.66 -1.32
N LEU A 78 5.53 16.52 -1.94
CA LEU A 78 6.00 15.26 -2.49
C LEU A 78 6.30 14.25 -1.37
N GLU A 79 6.83 14.71 -0.24
CA GLU A 79 7.11 13.90 0.95
C GLU A 79 5.84 13.24 1.47
N ALA A 80 4.79 14.03 1.71
CA ALA A 80 3.51 13.51 2.19
C ALA A 80 2.88 12.52 1.21
N ALA A 81 3.03 12.77 -0.10
CA ALA A 81 2.56 11.84 -1.13
C ALA A 81 3.34 10.52 -1.12
N VAL A 82 4.67 10.58 -0.99
CA VAL A 82 5.50 9.39 -0.89
C VAL A 82 5.14 8.57 0.35
N ASP A 83 5.06 9.20 1.52
CA ASP A 83 4.70 8.53 2.77
C ASP A 83 3.30 7.90 2.69
N GLY A 84 2.33 8.64 2.15
CA GLY A 84 0.96 8.15 1.96
C GLY A 84 0.89 6.94 1.01
N ILE A 85 1.65 6.96 -0.08
CA ILE A 85 1.70 5.83 -1.04
C ILE A 85 2.35 4.60 -0.39
N VAL A 86 3.46 4.78 0.34
CA VAL A 86 4.16 3.70 1.06
C VAL A 86 3.20 3.05 2.07
N GLN A 87 2.50 3.87 2.85
CA GLN A 87 1.55 3.40 3.85
C GLN A 87 0.35 2.67 3.21
N THR A 88 -0.24 3.24 2.15
CA THR A 88 -1.42 2.65 1.50
C THR A 88 -1.13 1.31 0.85
N LEU A 89 0.04 1.19 0.20
CA LEU A 89 0.44 -0.06 -0.46
C LEU A 89 1.09 -1.06 0.48
N ASN A 90 1.55 -0.62 1.67
CA ASN A 90 2.31 -1.41 2.63
C ASN A 90 3.49 -2.15 1.97
N MET A 91 4.36 -1.38 1.30
CA MET A 91 5.51 -1.90 0.55
C MET A 91 6.82 -1.27 1.03
N GLU A 92 7.93 -1.95 0.76
CA GLU A 92 9.26 -1.49 1.18
C GLU A 92 9.88 -0.53 0.13
N PRO A 93 10.28 0.69 0.51
CA PRO A 93 11.03 1.59 -0.36
C PRO A 93 12.40 1.04 -0.70
N CYS A 94 12.70 1.00 -2.00
CA CYS A 94 13.99 0.53 -2.51
C CYS A 94 14.93 1.71 -2.78
N ASP A 95 16.24 1.44 -2.78
CA ASP A 95 17.28 2.36 -3.26
C ASP A 95 17.23 3.77 -2.65
N LYS A 96 16.81 3.86 -1.38
CA LYS A 96 16.62 5.11 -0.62
C LYS A 96 15.57 6.07 -1.20
N THR A 97 14.73 5.60 -2.12
CA THR A 97 13.68 6.39 -2.76
C THR A 97 12.49 6.69 -1.85
N GLY A 98 12.45 6.14 -0.64
CA GLY A 98 11.49 6.56 0.39
C GLY A 98 11.75 7.98 0.92
N LYS A 99 12.94 8.56 0.66
CA LYS A 99 13.26 9.93 1.06
C LYS A 99 13.24 10.86 -0.16
N VAL A 100 12.48 11.94 -0.07
CA VAL A 100 12.44 12.98 -1.11
C VAL A 100 13.53 14.02 -0.85
N GLU A 101 14.19 14.49 -1.91
CA GLU A 101 15.18 15.56 -1.84
C GLU A 101 14.50 16.94 -1.78
N ALA A 102 15.05 17.86 -0.98
CA ALA A 102 14.47 19.18 -0.82
C ALA A 102 14.55 20.01 -2.12
N GLY A 103 13.46 20.70 -2.46
CA GLY A 103 13.40 21.64 -3.59
C GLY A 103 13.20 21.00 -4.98
N VAL A 104 13.02 19.68 -5.06
CA VAL A 104 12.70 19.01 -6.33
C VAL A 104 11.22 19.17 -6.70
N ARG A 105 10.92 19.22 -8.00
CA ARG A 105 9.53 19.30 -8.51
C ARG A 105 8.93 17.93 -8.84
N GLY A 106 9.74 16.88 -8.77
CA GLY A 106 9.31 15.51 -9.00
C GLY A 106 10.26 14.52 -8.36
N HIS A 107 9.74 13.34 -8.07
CA HIS A 107 10.39 12.29 -7.33
C HIS A 107 10.03 10.92 -7.92
N THR A 108 10.99 9.99 -7.92
CA THR A 108 10.73 8.61 -8.32
C THR A 108 10.79 7.73 -7.09
N LEU A 109 9.65 7.14 -6.71
CA LEU A 109 9.54 6.17 -5.64
C LEU A 109 9.56 4.75 -6.22
N LEU A 110 10.38 3.88 -5.65
CA LEU A 110 10.52 2.47 -6.02
C LEU A 110 10.11 1.60 -4.84
N LEU A 111 9.18 0.68 -5.03
CA LEU A 111 8.61 -0.13 -3.96
C LEU A 111 8.66 -1.62 -4.27
N SER A 112 8.97 -2.42 -3.26
CA SER A 112 9.00 -3.88 -3.36
C SER A 112 8.15 -4.54 -2.29
N GLY A 113 7.44 -5.58 -2.70
CA GLY A 113 6.51 -6.29 -1.84
C GLY A 113 6.15 -7.65 -2.38
N THR A 114 5.60 -8.48 -1.51
CA THR A 114 5.04 -9.79 -1.84
C THR A 114 3.56 -9.76 -1.52
N PHE A 115 2.74 -9.82 -2.55
CA PHE A 115 1.31 -9.93 -2.41
C PHE A 115 0.92 -11.34 -1.93
N LEU A 116 -0.26 -11.45 -1.30
CA LEU A 116 -0.82 -12.70 -0.81
C LEU A 116 -0.73 -13.81 -1.88
N GLY A 117 -0.38 -15.02 -1.44
CA GLY A 117 -0.09 -16.15 -2.33
C GLY A 117 1.35 -16.19 -2.85
N GLY A 118 2.23 -15.31 -2.36
CA GLY A 118 3.67 -15.34 -2.67
C GLY A 118 4.03 -14.63 -3.98
N HIS A 119 3.14 -13.79 -4.52
CA HIS A 119 3.38 -13.07 -5.76
C HIS A 119 4.20 -11.81 -5.52
N SER A 120 5.46 -11.78 -5.97
CA SER A 120 6.24 -10.53 -5.95
C SER A 120 5.59 -9.47 -6.84
N CYS A 121 5.39 -8.24 -6.34
CA CYS A 121 5.13 -7.05 -7.16
C CYS A 121 6.21 -6.02 -6.88
N LEU A 122 6.65 -5.36 -7.95
CA LEU A 122 7.48 -4.17 -7.89
C LEU A 122 6.68 -3.00 -8.45
N VAL A 123 6.68 -1.89 -7.74
CA VAL A 123 5.97 -0.67 -8.14
C VAL A 123 6.96 0.44 -8.36
N LYS A 124 6.84 1.13 -9.48
CA LYS A 124 7.52 2.40 -9.75
C LYS A 124 6.49 3.50 -9.80
N VAL A 125 6.69 4.54 -9.01
CA VAL A 125 5.82 5.71 -8.94
C VAL A 125 6.62 6.95 -9.30
N LEU A 126 6.15 7.70 -10.29
CA LEU A 126 6.65 9.04 -10.60
C LEU A 126 5.68 10.03 -9.98
N VAL A 127 6.11 10.74 -8.94
CA VAL A 127 5.33 11.76 -8.25
C VAL A 127 5.83 13.12 -8.70
N GLY A 128 4.94 14.07 -8.98
CA GLY A 128 5.28 15.43 -9.40
C GLY A 128 4.29 16.45 -8.87
N MET A 129 4.72 17.71 -8.81
CA MET A 129 3.84 18.83 -8.51
C MET A 129 3.38 19.49 -9.80
N ASP A 130 2.08 19.43 -10.05
CA ASP A 130 1.41 20.12 -11.14
C ASP A 130 0.79 21.44 -10.64
N PRO A 131 0.99 22.58 -11.33
CA PRO A 131 0.44 23.87 -10.90
C PRO A 131 -1.09 23.94 -10.88
N GLN A 132 -1.78 23.12 -11.67
CA GLN A 132 -3.24 23.12 -11.79
C GLN A 132 -3.89 22.01 -10.95
N HIS A 133 -3.25 20.84 -10.90
CA HIS A 133 -3.81 19.64 -10.29
C HIS A 133 -3.19 19.27 -8.94
N GLY A 134 -2.20 20.03 -8.47
CA GLY A 134 -1.49 19.70 -7.23
C GLY A 134 -0.57 18.50 -7.42
N CYS A 135 -0.50 17.62 -6.43
CA CYS A 135 0.36 16.44 -6.54
C CYS A 135 -0.23 15.42 -7.53
N VAL A 136 0.56 15.00 -8.52
CA VAL A 136 0.17 13.98 -9.51
C VAL A 136 1.13 12.80 -9.45
N ALA A 137 0.60 11.59 -9.65
CA ALA A 137 1.41 10.38 -9.64
C ALA A 137 1.14 9.52 -10.89
N LYS A 138 2.21 8.95 -11.45
CA LYS A 138 2.12 7.88 -12.46
C LYS A 138 2.71 6.61 -11.87
N LEU A 139 1.86 5.61 -11.67
CA LEU A 139 2.24 4.29 -11.19
C LEU A 139 2.42 3.29 -12.32
N ALA A 140 3.36 2.37 -12.10
CA ALA A 140 3.49 1.12 -12.84
C ALA A 140 3.79 -0.02 -11.84
N CYS A 141 2.88 -0.98 -11.65
CA CYS A 141 3.21 -2.25 -10.96
C CYS A 141 3.55 -3.31 -12.02
N ARG A 142 4.55 -4.13 -11.70
CA ARG A 142 4.86 -5.37 -12.41
C ARG A 142 4.83 -6.54 -11.46
N SER A 143 4.22 -7.62 -11.90
CA SER A 143 4.18 -8.92 -11.22
C SER A 143 4.07 -10.03 -12.25
N LYS A 144 4.38 -11.27 -11.87
CA LYS A 144 4.12 -12.46 -12.70
C LYS A 144 2.61 -12.71 -12.90
N SER A 145 1.77 -12.11 -12.06
CA SER A 145 0.30 -12.21 -12.15
C SER A 145 -0.29 -10.88 -12.58
N ALA A 146 -0.99 -10.86 -13.73
CA ALA A 146 -1.68 -9.67 -14.23
C ALA A 146 -2.73 -9.14 -13.24
N ALA A 147 -3.44 -10.03 -12.56
CA ALA A 147 -4.43 -9.66 -11.57
C ALA A 147 -3.80 -8.93 -10.37
N VAL A 148 -2.60 -9.35 -9.93
CA VAL A 148 -1.86 -8.64 -8.87
C VAL A 148 -1.45 -7.24 -9.35
N SER A 149 -0.91 -7.14 -10.57
CA SER A 149 -0.52 -5.84 -11.13
C SER A 149 -1.69 -4.87 -11.22
N GLU A 150 -2.87 -5.35 -11.63
CA GLU A 150 -4.09 -4.53 -11.69
C GLU A 150 -4.57 -4.11 -10.29
N VAL A 151 -4.70 -5.05 -9.36
CA VAL A 151 -5.19 -4.80 -8.00
C VAL A 151 -4.31 -3.79 -7.25
N VAL A 152 -2.99 -3.96 -7.29
CA VAL A 152 -2.05 -3.06 -6.62
C VAL A 152 -2.11 -1.65 -7.22
N THR A 153 -2.27 -1.56 -8.54
CA THR A 153 -2.32 -0.27 -9.22
C THR A 153 -3.59 0.50 -8.85
N ARG A 154 -4.73 -0.20 -8.75
CA ARG A 154 -6.04 0.36 -8.36
C ARG A 154 -6.16 0.72 -6.88
N ALA A 155 -5.21 0.32 -6.04
CA ALA A 155 -5.28 0.53 -4.59
C ALA A 155 -5.21 2.00 -4.15
N LEU A 156 -4.76 2.90 -5.02
CA LEU A 156 -4.65 4.34 -4.77
C LEU A 156 -5.78 5.15 -5.45
N MET A 157 -6.83 4.48 -5.92
CA MET A 157 -8.06 5.12 -6.42
C MET A 157 -8.99 5.57 -5.29
#